data_AF-T0QHJ3-F1
#
_entry.id   AF-T0QHJ3-F1
#
_cell.length_a   1.000
_cell.length_b   1.000
_cell.length_c   1.000
_cell.angle_alpha   90.00
_cell.angle_beta   90.00
_cell.angle_gamma   90.00
#
_symmetry.space_group_name_H-M   'P 1'
#
loop_
_entity.id
_entity.type
_entity.pdbx_description
1 polymer ?
#
loop_
_entity_poly.entity_id
_entity_poly.type
_entity_poly.pdbx_seq_one_letter_code
_entity_poly.pdbx_strand_id
1 'polypeptide(L)'
;MPSRRKLHCCFHTCTNVPQAGSSKCTFHRYRDRCHVENCTNQVYARQLCVRHGGKRRCQHPACSTNVRSGRFCSKHNPHIDKQCTEPGCTRQAHARQRCIRHGGGRLCGMVHCDAYARREGMCIRHHRLATTTPVATPETLLAPPSDDLDFIDELVNSPVFDHLVKYSVGMLRA
;
A
#
# COMPACT_ATOMS: atom_id res chain seq x y z
N MET A 1 31.30 -23.15 22.69
CA MET A 1 30.96 -21.72 22.87
C MET A 1 29.45 -21.56 22.78
N PRO A 2 28.71 -21.29 23.87
CA PRO A 2 27.26 -21.17 23.80
C PRO A 2 26.90 -19.89 23.04
N SER A 3 26.22 -20.07 21.91
CA SER A 3 25.70 -18.99 21.05
C SER A 3 24.83 -18.04 21.87
N ARG A 4 25.22 -16.75 21.97
CA ARG A 4 24.39 -15.71 22.62
C ARG A 4 23.01 -15.75 21.98
N ARG A 5 21.99 -16.11 22.76
CA ARG A 5 20.59 -16.10 22.33
C ARG A 5 20.26 -14.70 21.84
N LYS A 6 19.89 -14.56 20.55
CA LYS A 6 19.34 -13.31 20.03
C LYS A 6 18.00 -13.09 20.72
N LEU A 7 17.92 -12.07 21.58
CA LEU A 7 16.72 -11.75 22.35
C LEU A 7 15.58 -11.21 21.47
N HIS A 8 15.91 -10.76 20.26
CA HIS A 8 14.97 -10.15 19.34
C HIS A 8 15.11 -10.73 17.93
N CYS A 9 14.02 -10.60 17.19
CA CYS A 9 13.92 -10.95 15.79
C CYS A 9 15.07 -10.33 14.97
N CYS A 10 15.57 -11.07 13.98
CA CYS A 10 16.72 -10.67 13.17
C CYS A 10 16.49 -9.46 12.24
N PHE A 11 15.27 -8.92 12.16
CA PHE A 11 14.95 -7.77 11.33
C PHE A 11 15.30 -6.47 12.04
N HIS A 12 15.79 -5.49 11.26
CA HIS A 12 16.11 -4.16 11.77
C HIS A 12 14.90 -3.56 12.50
N THR A 13 15.12 -2.97 13.68
CA THR A 13 14.08 -2.35 14.54
C THR A 13 12.96 -3.26 15.06
N CYS A 14 13.02 -4.58 14.82
CA CYS A 14 12.01 -5.48 15.36
C CYS A 14 12.34 -5.85 16.82
N THR A 15 11.44 -5.52 17.74
CA THR A 15 11.57 -5.84 19.16
C THR A 15 10.94 -7.18 19.55
N ASN A 16 10.16 -7.79 18.65
CA ASN A 16 9.48 -9.05 18.90
C ASN A 16 10.45 -10.20 19.14
N VAL A 17 10.07 -11.11 20.03
CA VAL A 17 10.86 -12.30 20.37
C VAL A 17 10.85 -13.31 19.21
N PRO A 18 11.98 -13.94 18.87
CA PRO A 18 12.01 -15.01 17.87
C PRO A 18 11.23 -16.24 18.31
N GLN A 19 10.68 -16.99 17.35
CA GLN A 19 10.06 -18.29 17.61
C GLN A 19 11.14 -19.32 17.98
N ALA A 20 10.78 -20.33 18.79
CA ALA A 20 11.70 -21.42 19.16
C ALA A 20 12.33 -22.07 17.91
N GLY A 21 13.66 -22.19 17.90
CA GLY A 21 14.41 -22.74 16.75
C GLY A 21 14.55 -21.79 15.56
N SER A 22 14.01 -20.58 15.60
CA SER A 22 14.08 -19.58 14.54
C SER A 22 14.75 -18.29 14.99
N SER A 23 15.27 -17.53 14.02
CA SER A 23 15.74 -16.15 14.25
C SER A 23 14.68 -15.10 13.92
N LYS A 24 13.48 -15.52 13.52
CA LYS A 24 12.35 -14.68 13.11
C LYS A 24 11.21 -14.78 14.13
N CYS A 25 10.47 -13.69 14.35
CA CYS A 25 9.22 -13.70 15.10
C CYS A 25 8.06 -14.20 14.22
N THR A 26 6.90 -14.46 14.82
CA THR A 26 5.69 -14.90 14.11
C THR A 26 5.28 -13.96 12.98
N PHE A 27 5.34 -12.64 13.19
CA PHE A 27 5.04 -11.62 12.18
C PHE A 27 5.99 -11.67 10.97
N HIS A 28 7.25 -12.04 11.20
CA HIS A 28 8.28 -12.11 10.17
C HIS A 28 8.53 -13.53 9.63
N ARG A 29 7.71 -14.53 9.99
CA ARG A 29 7.93 -15.94 9.62
C ARG A 29 8.07 -16.17 8.11
N TYR A 30 7.32 -15.42 7.31
CA TYR A 30 7.33 -15.47 5.83
C TYR A 30 8.05 -14.28 5.19
N ARG A 31 9.00 -13.66 5.90
CA ARG A 31 9.76 -12.54 5.39
C ARG A 31 11.23 -12.90 5.37
N ASP A 32 11.91 -12.54 4.29
CA ASP A 32 13.33 -12.78 4.14
C ASP A 32 14.16 -11.52 4.37
N ARG A 33 15.38 -11.75 4.85
CA ARG A 33 16.38 -10.70 5.00
C ARG A 33 17.13 -10.53 3.70
N CYS A 34 17.51 -9.30 3.43
CA CYS A 34 18.39 -8.95 2.33
C CYS A 34 19.62 -9.86 2.31
N HIS A 35 19.98 -10.34 1.12
CA HIS A 35 21.07 -11.29 0.92
C HIS A 35 22.46 -10.71 1.20
N VAL A 36 22.62 -9.38 1.09
CA VAL A 36 23.86 -8.68 1.48
C VAL A 36 24.22 -9.00 2.93
N GLU A 37 25.49 -9.39 3.14
CA GLU A 37 26.03 -9.74 4.44
C GLU A 37 25.74 -8.68 5.49
N ASN A 38 25.43 -9.14 6.71
CA ASN A 38 25.10 -8.30 7.86
C ASN A 38 23.89 -7.36 7.66
N CYS A 39 23.16 -7.46 6.55
CA CYS A 39 21.94 -6.68 6.37
C CYS A 39 20.77 -7.31 7.11
N THR A 40 20.09 -6.52 7.95
CA THR A 40 18.89 -6.92 8.70
C THR A 40 17.60 -6.37 8.10
N ASN A 41 17.68 -5.71 6.94
CA ASN A 41 16.50 -5.18 6.25
C ASN A 41 15.76 -6.29 5.50
N GLN A 42 14.46 -6.09 5.33
CA GLN A 42 13.61 -7.00 4.58
C GLN A 42 13.84 -6.93 3.06
N VAL A 43 13.76 -8.09 2.42
CA VAL A 43 13.76 -8.21 0.95
C VAL A 43 12.56 -7.46 0.40
N TYR A 44 12.82 -6.60 -0.59
CA TYR A 44 11.79 -5.98 -1.39
C TYR A 44 11.58 -6.74 -2.69
N ALA A 45 12.66 -7.01 -3.43
CA ALA A 45 12.67 -7.83 -4.64
C ALA A 45 14.09 -8.31 -4.93
N ARG A 46 14.25 -9.35 -5.76
CA ARG A 46 15.56 -9.92 -6.16
C ARG A 46 16.45 -10.29 -4.96
N GLN A 47 15.85 -10.76 -3.86
CA GLN A 47 16.55 -11.07 -2.61
C GLN A 47 17.30 -9.88 -1.95
N LEU A 48 16.96 -8.65 -2.35
CA LEU A 48 17.63 -7.43 -1.89
C LEU A 48 16.61 -6.46 -1.28
N CYS A 49 17.03 -5.73 -0.25
CA CYS A 49 16.26 -4.60 0.28
C CYS A 49 16.35 -3.38 -0.65
N VAL A 50 15.52 -2.36 -0.41
CA VAL A 50 15.50 -1.12 -1.22
C VAL A 50 16.89 -0.46 -1.32
N ARG A 51 17.66 -0.44 -0.23
CA ARG A 51 19.00 0.18 -0.18
C ARG A 51 20.04 -0.59 -0.98
N HIS A 52 19.92 -1.92 -1.00
CA HIS A 52 20.85 -2.81 -1.67
C HIS A 52 20.39 -3.20 -3.08
N GLY A 53 19.53 -2.39 -3.71
CA GLY A 53 19.14 -2.60 -5.11
C GLY A 53 17.90 -3.45 -5.33
N GLY A 54 17.09 -3.71 -4.29
CA GLY A 54 15.75 -4.30 -4.44
C GLY A 54 14.82 -3.40 -5.25
N LYS A 55 15.02 -2.08 -5.22
CA LYS A 55 14.29 -1.12 -6.05
C LYS A 55 15.17 -0.54 -7.15
N ARG A 56 14.64 -0.41 -8.37
CA ARG A 56 15.38 0.17 -9.50
C ARG A 56 15.68 1.65 -9.25
N ARG A 57 16.83 2.09 -9.77
CA ARG A 57 17.29 3.49 -9.74
C ARG A 57 16.79 4.23 -10.97
N CYS A 58 16.54 5.52 -10.81
CA CYS A 58 16.16 6.41 -11.89
C CYS A 58 17.22 6.39 -13.00
N GLN A 59 16.80 6.25 -14.26
CA GLN A 59 17.72 6.23 -15.40
C GLN A 59 18.23 7.63 -15.82
N HIS A 60 17.70 8.70 -15.22
CA HIS A 60 18.18 10.06 -15.50
C HIS A 60 19.64 10.24 -15.03
N PRO A 61 20.52 10.87 -15.84
CA PRO A 61 21.91 11.14 -15.46
C PRO A 61 22.02 11.83 -14.10
N ALA A 62 23.01 11.42 -13.31
CA ALA A 62 23.28 11.91 -11.94
C ALA A 62 22.13 11.75 -10.93
N CYS A 63 21.07 10.98 -11.23
CA CYS A 63 19.95 10.80 -10.31
C CYS A 63 20.11 9.55 -9.43
N SER A 64 20.25 9.77 -8.12
CA SER A 64 20.35 8.73 -7.11
C SER A 64 19.01 8.45 -6.39
N THR A 65 17.88 8.67 -7.07
CA THR A 65 16.56 8.37 -6.50
C THR A 65 15.96 7.08 -7.07
N ASN A 66 15.07 6.45 -6.31
CA ASN A 66 14.42 5.22 -6.74
C ASN A 66 13.27 5.50 -7.71
N VAL A 67 13.11 4.63 -8.70
CA VAL A 67 11.98 4.65 -9.64
C VAL A 67 10.66 4.50 -8.87
N ARG A 68 9.62 5.21 -9.33
CA ARG A 68 8.26 4.99 -8.83
C ARG A 68 7.47 4.06 -9.75
N SER A 69 7.51 4.33 -11.04
CA SER A 69 6.97 3.47 -12.11
C SER A 69 7.84 3.64 -13.37
N GLY A 70 7.88 2.62 -14.23
CA GLY A 70 8.66 2.65 -15.47
C GLY A 70 10.18 2.70 -15.25
N ARG A 71 10.83 3.75 -15.75
CA ARG A 71 12.30 3.90 -15.78
C ARG A 71 12.83 5.08 -14.95
N PHE A 72 11.97 5.97 -14.48
CA PHE A 72 12.37 7.23 -13.85
C PHE A 72 11.70 7.45 -12.49
N CYS A 73 12.30 8.31 -11.66
CA CYS A 73 11.67 8.74 -10.40
C CYS A 73 10.56 9.76 -10.66
N SER A 74 9.77 10.13 -9.66
CA SER A 74 8.68 11.11 -9.83
C SER A 74 9.12 12.47 -10.40
N LYS A 75 10.39 12.87 -10.22
CA LYS A 75 10.93 14.14 -10.76
C LYS A 75 11.36 14.06 -12.21
N HIS A 76 11.78 12.87 -12.66
CA HIS A 76 12.32 12.65 -14.00
C HIS A 76 11.41 11.76 -14.86
N ASN A 77 10.30 11.29 -14.30
CA ASN A 77 9.30 10.61 -15.08
C ASN A 77 8.77 11.61 -16.09
N PRO A 78 8.80 11.31 -17.40
CA PRO A 78 8.17 12.15 -18.39
C PRO A 78 6.66 12.13 -18.12
N HIS A 79 6.24 13.00 -17.21
CA HIS A 79 4.88 13.49 -17.19
C HIS A 79 4.74 14.25 -18.48
N ILE A 80 4.13 13.63 -19.49
CA ILE A 80 3.58 14.38 -20.61
C ILE A 80 2.47 15.20 -19.96
N ASP A 81 2.80 16.39 -19.51
CA ASP A 81 1.86 17.38 -19.01
C ASP A 81 1.01 17.79 -20.19
N LYS A 82 -0.04 17.00 -20.44
CA LYS A 82 -1.02 17.31 -21.47
C LYS A 82 -1.56 18.68 -21.12
N GLN A 83 -1.34 19.67 -21.98
CA GLN A 83 -1.88 21.00 -21.77
C GLN A 83 -3.38 20.99 -22.02
N CYS A 84 -4.08 21.97 -21.45
CA CYS A 84 -5.49 22.19 -21.73
C CYS A 84 -5.69 22.44 -23.22
N THR A 85 -6.65 21.77 -23.85
CA THR A 85 -7.00 21.96 -25.26
C THR A 85 -7.70 23.29 -25.57
N GLU A 86 -7.86 24.18 -24.58
CA GLU A 86 -8.46 25.49 -24.82
C GLU A 86 -7.42 26.41 -25.48
N PRO A 87 -7.79 27.14 -26.55
CA PRO A 87 -6.87 28.04 -27.22
C PRO A 87 -6.34 29.11 -26.24
N GLY A 88 -5.02 29.27 -26.20
CA GLY A 88 -4.34 30.20 -25.30
C GLY A 88 -4.22 29.73 -23.83
N CYS A 89 -4.65 28.51 -23.48
CA CYS A 89 -4.50 28.00 -22.12
C CYS A 89 -3.21 27.18 -21.94
N THR A 90 -2.28 27.67 -21.13
CA THR A 90 -1.02 26.98 -20.79
C THR A 90 -1.12 26.06 -19.57
N ARG A 91 -2.32 25.91 -18.97
CA ARG A 91 -2.53 25.11 -17.76
C ARG A 91 -2.53 23.61 -18.07
N GLN A 92 -2.08 22.81 -17.13
CA GLN A 92 -2.11 21.35 -17.21
C GLN A 92 -3.56 20.83 -17.28
N ALA A 93 -3.79 19.87 -18.17
CA ALA A 93 -5.03 19.11 -18.26
C ALA A 93 -5.08 18.04 -17.19
N HIS A 94 -6.25 17.88 -16.57
CA HIS A 94 -6.49 16.86 -15.55
C HIS A 94 -7.36 15.73 -16.08
N ALA A 95 -8.49 16.06 -16.68
CA ALA A 95 -9.40 15.10 -17.31
C ALA A 95 -9.96 15.72 -18.60
N ARG A 96 -10.40 14.87 -19.53
CA ARG A 96 -10.99 15.33 -20.81
C ARG A 96 -10.10 16.30 -21.59
N GLN A 97 -8.77 16.17 -21.43
CA GLN A 97 -7.76 17.06 -22.01
C GLN A 97 -7.94 18.55 -21.66
N ARG A 98 -8.67 18.86 -20.59
CA ARG A 98 -8.94 20.23 -20.12
C ARG A 98 -8.40 20.44 -18.71
N CYS A 99 -8.06 21.68 -18.38
CA CYS A 99 -7.66 22.06 -17.02
C CYS A 99 -8.88 22.15 -16.09
N ILE A 100 -8.66 22.28 -14.77
CA ILE A 100 -9.74 22.38 -13.79
C ILE A 100 -10.76 23.49 -14.11
N ARG A 101 -10.28 24.66 -14.56
CA ARG A 101 -11.14 25.81 -14.92
C ARG A 101 -11.91 25.63 -16.23
N HIS A 102 -11.43 24.78 -17.12
CA HIS A 102 -12.02 24.56 -18.44
C HIS A 102 -12.74 23.20 -18.55
N GLY A 103 -13.19 22.62 -17.42
CA GLY A 103 -13.99 21.38 -17.42
C GLY A 103 -13.22 20.08 -17.19
N GLY A 104 -11.94 20.16 -16.84
CA GLY A 104 -11.14 19.01 -16.39
C GLY A 104 -11.34 18.61 -14.92
N GLY A 105 -12.04 19.44 -14.14
CA GLY A 105 -12.46 19.13 -12.78
C GLY A 105 -13.89 18.61 -12.73
N ARG A 106 -14.23 17.87 -11.68
CA ARG A 106 -15.62 17.58 -11.30
C ARG A 106 -16.01 18.48 -10.14
N LEU A 107 -17.22 19.05 -10.17
CA LEU A 107 -17.77 19.78 -9.03
C LEU A 107 -18.23 18.80 -7.94
N CYS A 108 -18.41 19.32 -6.74
CA CYS A 108 -18.97 18.60 -5.61
C CYS A 108 -20.40 18.16 -5.94
N GLY A 109 -20.74 16.91 -5.64
CA GLY A 109 -22.11 16.39 -5.82
C GLY A 109 -23.13 16.91 -4.81
N MET A 110 -22.75 17.83 -3.92
CA MET A 110 -23.69 18.44 -2.97
C MET A 110 -24.39 19.61 -3.64
N VAL A 111 -25.70 19.69 -3.41
CA VAL A 111 -26.53 20.77 -3.95
C VAL A 111 -25.99 22.12 -3.46
N HIS A 112 -25.96 23.11 -4.36
CA HIS A 112 -25.45 24.46 -4.10
C HIS A 112 -23.97 24.52 -3.67
N CYS A 113 -23.13 23.58 -4.14
CA CYS A 113 -21.69 23.61 -3.88
C CYS A 113 -20.86 23.70 -5.16
N ASP A 114 -20.31 24.89 -5.42
CA ASP A 114 -19.42 25.12 -6.57
C ASP A 114 -17.96 24.70 -6.32
N ALA A 115 -17.68 24.08 -5.18
CA ALA A 115 -16.35 23.58 -4.88
C ALA A 115 -16.03 22.33 -5.72
N TYR A 116 -14.77 22.16 -6.11
CA TYR A 116 -14.34 20.95 -6.82
C TYR A 116 -14.30 19.71 -5.92
N ALA A 117 -14.75 18.59 -6.48
CA ALA A 117 -14.65 17.28 -5.87
C ALA A 117 -13.18 16.83 -5.79
N ARG A 118 -12.82 16.22 -4.66
CA ARG A 118 -11.47 15.69 -4.38
C ARG A 118 -11.45 14.20 -4.09
N ARG A 119 -12.51 13.67 -3.47
CA ARG A 119 -12.71 12.24 -3.19
C ARG A 119 -14.18 11.90 -3.37
N GLU A 120 -14.45 10.76 -3.99
CA GLU A 120 -15.80 10.16 -4.07
C GLU A 120 -16.89 11.14 -4.57
N GLY A 121 -16.53 12.05 -5.49
CA GLY A 121 -17.48 13.04 -6.02
C GLY A 121 -17.78 14.23 -5.11
N MET A 122 -17.14 14.35 -3.94
CA MET A 122 -17.37 15.44 -2.98
C MET A 122 -16.12 16.30 -2.75
N CYS A 123 -16.32 17.57 -2.38
CA CYS A 123 -15.24 18.45 -1.94
C CYS A 123 -14.72 18.02 -0.56
N ILE A 124 -13.56 18.50 -0.11
CA ILE A 124 -12.95 18.08 1.17
C ILE A 124 -13.91 18.33 2.35
N ARG A 125 -14.63 19.46 2.34
CA ARG A 125 -15.60 19.81 3.39
C ARG A 125 -16.75 18.80 3.44
N HIS A 126 -17.42 18.59 2.31
CA HIS A 126 -18.59 17.71 2.24
C HIS A 126 -18.22 16.23 2.37
N HIS A 127 -17.05 15.82 1.88
CA HIS A 127 -16.58 14.45 2.08
C HIS A 127 -16.38 14.14 3.56
N ARG A 128 -15.81 15.06 4.35
CA ARG A 128 -15.67 14.87 5.81
C ARG A 128 -17.02 14.70 6.48
N LEU A 129 -17.99 15.53 6.11
CA LEU A 129 -19.36 15.47 6.63
C LEU A 129 -20.08 14.18 6.21
N ALA A 130 -19.87 13.70 4.99
CA ALA A 130 -20.45 12.46 4.49
C ALA A 130 -19.83 11.20 5.12
N THR A 131 -18.53 11.23 5.45
CA THR A 131 -17.87 10.13 6.20
C THR A 131 -18.27 10.09 7.67
N THR A 132 -18.73 11.22 8.22
CA THR A 132 -19.48 11.23 9.48
C THR A 132 -20.94 10.91 9.18
N THR A 133 -21.21 9.68 8.75
CA THR A 133 -22.53 9.10 9.02
C THR A 133 -22.78 9.23 10.52
N PRO A 134 -23.93 9.76 10.97
CA PRO A 134 -24.27 9.72 12.38
C PRO A 134 -24.22 8.25 12.81
N VAL A 135 -23.45 7.98 13.86
CA VAL A 135 -23.57 6.76 14.66
C VAL A 135 -25.06 6.61 14.95
N ALA A 136 -25.64 5.50 14.51
CA ALA A 136 -26.97 5.10 14.88
C ALA A 136 -27.14 5.28 16.39
N THR A 137 -28.24 5.88 16.81
CA THR A 137 -28.63 6.01 18.21
C THR A 137 -28.44 4.66 18.94
N PRO A 138 -27.99 4.66 20.20
CA PRO A 138 -27.67 3.44 20.94
C PRO A 138 -28.93 2.73 21.47
N GLU A 139 -29.96 2.56 20.65
CA GLU A 139 -31.26 2.02 21.09
C GLU A 139 -31.76 0.82 20.27
N THR A 140 -30.88 0.10 19.57
CA THR A 140 -31.28 -1.21 19.03
C THR A 140 -30.15 -2.22 19.10
N LEU A 141 -29.73 -2.53 20.34
CA LEU A 141 -29.09 -3.81 20.66
C LEU A 141 -30.19 -4.87 20.80
N LEU A 142 -30.63 -5.45 19.69
CA LEU A 142 -31.02 -6.85 19.69
C LEU A 142 -29.81 -7.60 19.12
N ALA A 143 -29.14 -8.34 19.99
CA ALA A 143 -27.95 -9.11 19.68
C ALA A 143 -28.21 -10.06 18.49
N PRO A 144 -27.28 -10.19 17.53
CA PRO A 144 -27.29 -11.34 16.63
C PRO A 144 -27.07 -12.63 17.45
N PRO A 145 -27.74 -13.75 17.13
CA PRO A 145 -27.50 -15.04 17.77
C PRO A 145 -26.02 -15.44 17.60
N SER A 146 -25.46 -16.01 18.66
CA SER A 146 -24.03 -16.14 18.96
C SER A 146 -23.27 -17.25 18.22
N ASP A 147 -23.78 -17.81 17.13
CA ASP A 147 -23.37 -19.17 16.75
C ASP A 147 -22.40 -19.28 15.54
N ASP A 148 -21.84 -18.16 15.03
CA ASP A 148 -21.01 -18.19 13.81
C ASP A 148 -19.50 -17.91 14.00
N LEU A 149 -19.01 -17.71 15.23
CA LEU A 149 -17.59 -17.42 15.47
C LEU A 149 -16.69 -18.67 15.58
N ASP A 150 -17.27 -19.86 15.76
CA ASP A 150 -16.51 -21.12 15.80
C ASP A 150 -16.14 -21.61 14.39
N PHE A 151 -16.92 -21.23 13.37
CA PHE A 151 -16.72 -21.69 11.99
C PHE A 151 -15.49 -21.06 11.30
N ILE A 152 -15.14 -19.83 11.70
CA ILE A 152 -14.03 -19.09 11.09
C ILE A 152 -12.69 -19.62 11.63
N ASP A 153 -12.62 -19.95 12.92
CA ASP A 153 -11.39 -20.46 13.54
C ASP A 153 -11.09 -21.90 13.07
N GLU A 154 -12.11 -22.70 12.76
CA GLU A 154 -11.94 -24.01 12.11
C GLU A 154 -11.40 -23.89 10.67
N LEU A 155 -11.82 -22.86 9.92
CA LEU A 155 -11.37 -22.64 8.54
C LEU A 155 -9.93 -22.13 8.45
N VAL A 156 -9.50 -21.25 9.37
CA VAL A 156 -8.12 -20.72 9.38
C VAL A 156 -7.11 -21.76 9.87
N ASN A 157 -7.54 -22.69 10.73
CA ASN A 157 -6.69 -23.77 11.26
C ASN A 157 -6.81 -25.08 10.47
N SER A 158 -7.62 -25.12 9.40
CA SER A 158 -7.76 -26.29 8.53
C SER A 158 -6.53 -26.50 7.64
N PRO A 159 -6.07 -27.75 7.43
CA PRO A 159 -4.98 -28.08 6.50
C PRO A 159 -5.27 -27.67 5.04
N VAL A 160 -6.51 -27.35 4.72
CA VAL A 160 -6.93 -26.86 3.39
C VAL A 160 -6.44 -25.42 3.15
N PHE A 161 -6.41 -24.57 4.18
CA PHE A 161 -5.98 -23.17 4.06
C PHE A 161 -4.48 -23.05 3.76
N ASP A 162 -3.67 -23.91 4.38
CA ASP A 162 -2.23 -24.01 4.11
C ASP A 162 -1.91 -24.42 2.66
N HIS A 163 -2.84 -25.10 1.98
CA HIS A 163 -2.69 -25.49 0.58
C HIS A 163 -2.99 -24.32 -0.39
N LEU A 164 -3.98 -23.49 -0.07
CA LEU A 164 -4.34 -22.29 -0.85
C LEU A 164 -3.24 -21.21 -0.82
N VAL A 165 -2.57 -21.04 0.32
CA VAL A 165 -1.44 -20.11 0.45
C VAL A 165 -0.23 -20.61 -0.35
N LYS A 166 -0.01 -21.93 -0.44
CA LYS A 166 1.06 -22.52 -1.26
C LYS A 166 0.82 -22.38 -2.77
N TYR A 167 -0.43 -22.48 -3.22
CA TYR A 167 -0.75 -22.42 -4.66
C TYR A 167 -0.72 -21.01 -5.28
N SER A 168 -0.79 -19.93 -4.50
CA SER A 168 -0.69 -18.56 -5.03
C SER A 168 0.74 -18.05 -5.25
N VAL A 169 1.75 -18.79 -4.79
CA VAL A 169 3.19 -18.47 -5.00
C VAL A 169 3.84 -19.43 -6.02
N GLY A 170 3.09 -20.40 -6.54
CA GLY A 170 3.60 -21.51 -7.35
C GLY A 170 3.58 -21.34 -8.87
N MET A 171 3.30 -20.16 -9.44
CA MET A 171 3.11 -20.02 -10.90
C MET A 171 4.08 -19.06 -11.61
N LEU A 172 5.33 -18.96 -11.16
CA LEU A 172 6.42 -18.32 -11.93
C LEU A 172 7.72 -19.14 -11.89
N ARG A 173 7.60 -20.43 -12.24
CA ARG A 173 8.72 -21.22 -12.76
C ARG A 173 8.23 -22.06 -13.94
N ALA A 174 8.14 -21.40 -15.09
CA ALA A 174 8.41 -21.93 -16.42
C ALA A 174 9.20 -20.86 -17.16
#